data_AF-F3Y867-F1
#
_entry.id   AF-F3Y867-F1
#
_cell.length_a   1.000
_cell.length_b   1.000
_cell.length_c   1.000
_cell.angle_alpha   90.00
_cell.angle_beta   90.00
_cell.angle_gamma   90.00
#
_symmetry.space_group_name_H-M   'P 1'
#
loop_
_entity.id
_entity.type
_entity.pdbx_description
1 polymer ?
#
loop_
_entity_poly.entity_id
_entity_poly.type
_entity_poly.pdbx_seq_one_letter_code
_entity_poly.pdbx_strand_id
1 'polypeptide(L)'
;MKKRVLMSCLLVGIIIFSTTTIPAIALAENVDKKIEQKENEISKIKNKKASLVSETATLEASISSIFDKGLKLKKQQSDLELKSKQLNQEINLLNERIKKRSIAIKDQARDVQVNGQSTTFIDAVINAESVYDAIGRVQAISTIMGANNKLITQQKTDKELVEKKQTENIEKIQKLKETKLAMEAEKKNLLAKQSQFDELKASLDSEQATAEKSKSTLNKQKDLDKAAKDKQIHIATAQQAKKKEIANKKVENVNPTKESQEKKQEVPKVVSEPKKTNVEHTNTSNDEQNKPKEPVHKPEKDPKIPTPHDNDSSDATLQALNALRTSHGLKPVSWDGGLAASAAGRAALVEGSNWTIPSDHWSRGDEVIAMMFAPGESVIMAWYNETNMTTSSGSGHRDWEMNPSITRVGFGYSGSTIVGHSA
;
A
#
# COMPACT_ATOMS: atom_id res chain seq x y z
N MET A 1 -17.96 -14.91 22.32
CA MET A 1 -18.69 -13.67 22.71
C MET A 1 -18.35 -12.57 21.71
N LYS A 2 -19.30 -11.76 21.22
CA LYS A 2 -19.04 -10.71 20.21
C LYS A 2 -19.16 -9.31 20.82
N LYS A 3 -18.05 -8.61 21.06
CA LYS A 3 -18.08 -7.17 21.36
C LYS A 3 -18.23 -6.40 20.05
N ARG A 4 -19.41 -5.84 19.78
CA ARG A 4 -19.62 -4.87 18.70
C ARG A 4 -19.14 -3.49 19.18
N VAL A 5 -18.29 -2.85 18.40
CA VAL A 5 -17.87 -1.46 18.64
C VAL A 5 -18.99 -0.52 18.21
N LEU A 6 -19.28 0.49 19.04
CA LEU A 6 -20.26 1.52 18.72
C LEU A 6 -19.66 2.54 17.74
N MET A 7 -20.24 2.63 16.55
CA MET A 7 -19.96 3.74 15.63
C MET A 7 -20.71 4.98 16.10
N SER A 8 -19.97 5.93 16.68
CA SER A 8 -20.49 7.23 17.11
C SER A 8 -20.63 8.18 15.92
N CYS A 9 -21.68 7.98 15.10
CA CYS A 9 -22.05 8.90 14.02
C CYS A 9 -22.56 10.22 14.59
N LEU A 10 -21.65 11.19 14.83
CA LEU A 10 -22.00 12.51 15.35
C LEU A 10 -22.59 13.40 14.24
N LEU A 11 -23.89 13.29 14.02
CA LEU A 11 -24.67 14.19 13.17
C LEU A 11 -24.61 15.63 13.71
N VAL A 12 -23.77 16.47 13.11
CA VAL A 12 -23.75 17.92 13.37
C VAL A 12 -24.87 18.57 12.56
N GLY A 13 -25.98 18.87 13.25
CA GLY A 13 -27.16 19.47 12.63
C GLY A 13 -26.93 20.90 12.11
N ILE A 14 -27.46 21.20 10.92
CA ILE A 14 -27.46 22.54 10.34
C ILE A 14 -28.49 23.40 11.06
N ILE A 15 -28.05 24.38 11.85
CA ILE A 15 -28.93 25.38 12.47
C ILE A 15 -28.97 26.62 11.58
N ILE A 16 -30.09 26.82 10.89
CA ILE A 16 -30.38 28.04 10.13
C ILE A 16 -30.81 29.13 11.13
N PHE A 17 -30.00 30.17 11.29
CA PHE A 17 -30.32 31.28 12.17
C PHE A 17 -31.23 32.30 11.48
N SER A 18 -32.44 32.50 12.02
CA SER A 18 -33.32 33.61 11.68
C SER A 18 -32.79 34.92 12.27
N THR A 19 -33.01 36.03 11.55
CA THR A 19 -32.38 37.32 11.85
C THR A 19 -33.11 38.10 12.95
N THR A 20 -32.42 38.38 14.06
CA THR A 20 -32.81 39.41 15.03
C THR A 20 -31.63 40.35 15.31
N THR A 21 -31.90 41.64 15.48
CA THR A 21 -30.88 42.69 15.61
C THR A 21 -30.42 42.84 17.06
N ILE A 22 -29.11 42.69 17.30
CA ILE A 22 -28.48 42.76 18.64
C ILE A 22 -27.33 43.81 18.63
N PRO A 23 -27.08 44.57 19.71
CA PRO A 23 -26.07 45.62 19.73
C PRO A 23 -24.62 45.14 19.48
N ALA A 24 -23.84 45.95 18.77
CA ALA A 24 -22.49 45.65 18.25
C ALA A 24 -21.37 45.43 19.29
N ILE A 25 -21.70 45.37 20.59
CA ILE A 25 -20.74 45.12 21.67
C ILE A 25 -20.54 43.61 21.86
N ALA A 26 -21.62 42.81 21.77
CA ALA A 26 -21.59 41.37 22.05
C ALA A 26 -20.93 40.51 20.95
N LEU A 27 -20.73 41.03 19.73
CA LEU A 27 -20.18 40.24 18.62
C LEU A 27 -18.68 39.96 18.74
N ALA A 28 -17.90 40.82 19.40
CA ALA A 28 -16.44 40.67 19.44
C ALA A 28 -15.98 39.44 20.25
N GLU A 29 -16.54 39.24 21.46
CA GLU A 29 -16.29 38.00 22.23
C GLU A 29 -16.64 36.74 21.43
N ASN A 30 -17.65 36.83 20.56
CA ASN A 30 -18.11 35.70 19.75
C ASN A 30 -17.10 35.33 18.65
N VAL A 31 -16.42 36.32 18.06
CA VAL A 31 -15.37 36.09 17.05
C VAL A 31 -14.09 35.55 17.71
N ASP A 32 -13.67 36.11 18.84
CA ASP A 32 -12.48 35.64 19.56
C ASP A 32 -12.62 34.18 20.03
N LYS A 33 -13.77 33.83 20.64
CA LYS A 33 -14.07 32.43 21.03
C LYS A 33 -14.11 31.48 19.82
N LYS A 34 -14.51 31.95 18.63
CA LYS A 34 -14.46 31.15 17.38
C LYS A 34 -13.05 30.96 16.83
N ILE A 35 -12.17 31.96 16.98
CA ILE A 35 -10.75 31.85 16.61
C ILE A 35 -10.06 30.83 17.52
N GLU A 36 -10.26 30.95 18.84
CA GLU A 36 -9.75 29.99 19.84
C GLU A 36 -10.25 28.56 19.57
N GLN A 37 -11.53 28.38 19.23
CA GLN A 37 -12.08 27.08 18.83
C GLN A 37 -11.36 26.50 17.60
N LYS A 38 -11.09 27.31 16.56
CA LYS A 38 -10.34 26.87 15.38
C LYS A 38 -8.86 26.62 15.64
N GLU A 39 -8.22 27.34 16.56
CA GLU A 39 -6.86 27.02 17.01
C GLU A 39 -6.79 25.68 17.74
N ASN A 40 -7.75 25.40 18.62
CA ASN A 40 -7.89 24.11 19.28
C ASN A 40 -8.21 22.96 18.30
N GLU A 41 -8.98 23.22 17.25
CA GLU A 41 -9.27 22.28 16.16
C GLU A 41 -8.00 21.94 15.36
N ILE A 42 -7.27 22.95 14.90
CA ILE A 42 -5.99 22.81 14.18
C ILE A 42 -4.95 22.08 15.05
N SER A 43 -4.88 22.39 16.35
CA SER A 43 -3.99 21.70 17.30
C SER A 43 -4.32 20.21 17.42
N LYS A 44 -5.60 19.85 17.55
CA LYS A 44 -6.06 18.45 17.55
C LYS A 44 -5.74 17.74 16.24
N ILE A 45 -5.92 18.39 15.09
CA ILE A 45 -5.59 17.81 13.78
C ILE A 45 -4.07 17.57 13.65
N LYS A 46 -3.23 18.53 14.07
CA LYS A 46 -1.76 18.37 14.08
C LYS A 46 -1.32 17.20 14.99
N ASN A 47 -1.94 17.05 16.16
CA ASN A 47 -1.65 15.93 17.06
C ASN A 47 -2.10 14.58 16.48
N LYS A 48 -3.26 14.50 15.82
CA LYS A 48 -3.68 13.30 15.06
C LYS A 48 -2.65 12.95 13.97
N LYS A 49 -2.23 13.94 13.17
CA LYS A 49 -1.23 13.74 12.10
C LYS A 49 0.12 13.27 12.64
N ALA A 50 0.55 13.75 13.81
CA ALA A 50 1.77 13.28 14.47
C ALA A 50 1.66 11.82 14.95
N SER A 51 0.51 11.41 15.51
CA SER A 51 0.25 9.99 15.84
C SER A 51 0.29 9.13 14.58
N LEU A 52 -0.42 9.55 13.54
CA LEU A 52 -0.53 8.83 12.27
C LEU A 52 0.85 8.62 11.61
N VAL A 53 1.75 9.61 11.62
CA VAL A 53 3.12 9.44 11.12
C VAL A 53 3.91 8.36 11.90
N SER A 54 3.74 8.30 13.23
CA SER A 54 4.37 7.25 14.06
C SER A 54 3.78 5.86 13.79
N GLU A 55 2.47 5.79 13.58
CA GLU A 55 1.75 4.56 13.23
C GLU A 55 2.12 4.07 11.81
N THR A 56 2.26 4.98 10.83
CA THR A 56 2.76 4.67 9.48
C THR A 56 4.20 4.16 9.52
N ALA A 57 5.12 4.80 10.24
CA ALA A 57 6.50 4.31 10.37
C ALA A 57 6.58 2.91 11.03
N THR A 58 5.69 2.63 11.98
CA THR A 58 5.55 1.30 12.59
C THR A 58 5.01 0.27 11.59
N LEU A 59 4.10 0.68 10.70
CA LEU A 59 3.53 -0.14 9.64
C LEU A 59 4.55 -0.46 8.55
N GLU A 60 5.30 0.55 8.07
CA GLU A 60 6.42 0.41 7.12
C GLU A 60 7.46 -0.60 7.64
N ALA A 61 7.92 -0.44 8.89
CA ALA A 61 8.85 -1.39 9.52
C ALA A 61 8.27 -2.82 9.59
N SER A 62 6.95 -2.95 9.76
CA SER A 62 6.27 -4.25 9.79
C SER A 62 6.18 -4.89 8.39
N ILE A 63 5.94 -4.08 7.35
CA ILE A 63 5.93 -4.51 5.94
C ILE A 63 7.33 -4.97 5.53
N SER A 64 8.36 -4.17 5.83
CA SER A 64 9.77 -4.54 5.63
C SER A 64 10.12 -5.84 6.34
N SER A 65 9.67 -6.03 7.59
CA SER A 65 9.87 -7.29 8.32
C SER A 65 9.18 -8.49 7.64
N ILE A 66 8.00 -8.31 7.04
CA ILE A 66 7.33 -9.38 6.26
C ILE A 66 8.12 -9.73 5.00
N PHE A 67 8.57 -8.74 4.24
CA PHE A 67 9.40 -8.95 3.04
C PHE A 67 10.69 -9.72 3.38
N ASP A 68 11.34 -9.32 4.47
CA ASP A 68 12.57 -9.92 4.99
C ASP A 68 12.37 -11.38 5.45
N LYS A 69 11.23 -11.69 6.10
CA LYS A 69 10.79 -13.07 6.39
C LYS A 69 10.48 -13.84 5.09
N GLY A 70 9.91 -13.19 4.08
CA GLY A 70 9.55 -13.77 2.79
C GLY A 70 10.75 -14.23 1.98
N LEU A 71 11.79 -13.39 1.87
CA LEU A 71 13.08 -13.77 1.28
C LEU A 71 13.69 -14.99 1.98
N LYS A 72 13.63 -15.02 3.32
CA LYS A 72 14.13 -16.14 4.15
C LYS A 72 13.31 -17.42 3.91
N LEU A 73 11.97 -17.34 3.83
CA LEU A 73 11.11 -18.48 3.47
C LEU A 73 11.35 -18.98 2.05
N LYS A 74 11.51 -18.09 1.05
CA LYS A 74 11.79 -18.45 -0.34
C LYS A 74 13.10 -19.24 -0.45
N LYS A 75 14.16 -18.78 0.25
CA LYS A 75 15.41 -19.54 0.35
C LYS A 75 15.23 -20.90 1.05
N GLN A 76 14.51 -20.94 2.18
CA GLN A 76 14.21 -22.19 2.88
C GLN A 76 13.39 -23.17 2.03
N GLN A 77 12.50 -22.66 1.16
CA GLN A 77 11.75 -23.47 0.20
C GLN A 77 12.69 -24.11 -0.82
N SER A 78 13.58 -23.33 -1.45
CA SER A 78 14.58 -23.84 -2.40
C SER A 78 15.52 -24.87 -1.77
N ASP A 79 16.04 -24.58 -0.57
CA ASP A 79 16.86 -25.52 0.22
C ASP A 79 16.10 -26.83 0.53
N LEU A 80 14.80 -26.76 0.80
CA LEU A 80 13.96 -27.92 1.11
C LEU A 80 13.59 -28.71 -0.16
N GLU A 81 13.35 -28.05 -1.29
CA GLU A 81 13.09 -28.70 -2.58
C GLU A 81 14.31 -29.49 -3.06
N LEU A 82 15.52 -28.92 -2.94
CA LEU A 82 16.79 -29.61 -3.24
C LEU A 82 16.98 -30.84 -2.33
N LYS A 83 16.79 -30.68 -1.01
CA LYS A 83 16.91 -31.79 -0.04
C LYS A 83 15.84 -32.86 -0.27
N SER A 84 14.60 -32.47 -0.57
CA SER A 84 13.51 -33.39 -0.92
C SER A 84 13.84 -34.20 -2.18
N LYS A 85 14.44 -33.58 -3.21
CA LYS A 85 14.91 -34.29 -4.41
C LYS A 85 16.01 -35.31 -4.10
N GLN A 86 17.00 -34.94 -3.27
CA GLN A 86 18.06 -35.85 -2.81
C GLN A 86 17.49 -37.01 -1.97
N LEU A 87 16.64 -36.71 -0.99
CA LEU A 87 15.98 -37.72 -0.14
C LEU A 87 15.18 -38.73 -0.97
N ASN A 88 14.44 -38.29 -2.00
CA ASN A 88 13.72 -39.20 -2.89
C ASN A 88 14.66 -40.12 -3.70
N GLN A 89 15.84 -39.64 -4.11
CA GLN A 89 16.86 -40.48 -4.75
C GLN A 89 17.44 -41.51 -3.77
N GLU A 90 17.77 -41.09 -2.54
CA GLU A 90 18.22 -42.00 -1.47
C GLU A 90 17.18 -43.06 -1.15
N ILE A 91 15.91 -42.67 -1.00
CA ILE A 91 14.78 -43.57 -0.71
C ILE A 91 14.61 -44.60 -1.82
N ASN A 92 14.72 -44.21 -3.10
CA ASN A 92 14.62 -45.15 -4.21
C ASN A 92 15.78 -46.18 -4.22
N LEU A 93 17.02 -45.74 -3.98
CA LEU A 93 18.17 -46.63 -3.85
C LEU A 93 18.04 -47.57 -2.65
N LEU A 94 17.50 -47.06 -1.53
CA LEU A 94 17.28 -47.81 -0.31
C LEU A 94 16.13 -48.82 -0.46
N ASN A 95 15.05 -48.47 -1.16
CA ASN A 95 13.95 -49.36 -1.48
C ASN A 95 14.38 -50.51 -2.41
N GLU A 96 15.22 -50.26 -3.42
CA GLU A 96 15.79 -51.34 -4.26
C GLU A 96 16.77 -52.23 -3.48
N ARG A 97 17.56 -51.67 -2.54
CA ARG A 97 18.36 -52.47 -1.60
C ARG A 97 17.47 -53.33 -0.70
N ILE A 98 16.42 -52.75 -0.11
CA ILE A 98 15.43 -53.42 0.73
C ILE A 98 14.78 -54.57 -0.06
N LYS A 99 14.32 -54.33 -1.29
CA LYS A 99 13.72 -55.33 -2.18
C LYS A 99 14.66 -56.51 -2.46
N LYS A 100 15.91 -56.23 -2.88
CA LYS A 100 16.92 -57.28 -3.12
C LYS A 100 17.24 -58.06 -1.84
N ARG A 101 17.40 -57.37 -0.69
CA ARG A 101 17.64 -58.01 0.61
C ARG A 101 16.44 -58.86 1.07
N SER A 102 15.20 -58.42 0.82
CA SER A 102 14.00 -59.20 1.16
C SER A 102 13.80 -60.44 0.30
N ILE A 103 14.25 -60.43 -0.96
CA ILE A 103 14.31 -61.65 -1.79
C ILE A 103 15.32 -62.62 -1.17
N ALA A 104 16.55 -62.18 -0.89
CA ALA A 104 17.57 -63.01 -0.25
C ALA A 104 17.11 -63.62 1.10
N ILE A 105 16.49 -62.82 1.98
CA ILE A 105 15.91 -63.32 3.25
C ILE A 105 14.85 -64.40 2.98
N LYS A 106 13.97 -64.20 2.00
CA LYS A 106 12.88 -65.13 1.67
C LYS A 106 13.42 -66.45 1.12
N ASP A 107 14.44 -66.39 0.28
CA ASP A 107 15.04 -67.57 -0.34
C ASP A 107 15.89 -68.34 0.67
N GLN A 108 16.64 -67.67 1.54
CA GLN A 108 17.31 -68.27 2.71
C GLN A 108 16.31 -68.92 3.69
N ALA A 109 15.20 -68.25 3.99
CA ALA A 109 14.17 -68.79 4.89
C ALA A 109 13.48 -70.02 4.27
N ARG A 110 13.28 -70.03 2.95
CA ARG A 110 12.78 -71.20 2.21
C ARG A 110 13.80 -72.34 2.22
N ASP A 111 15.08 -72.06 2.00
CA ASP A 111 16.15 -73.06 2.04
C ASP A 111 16.21 -73.73 3.41
N VAL A 112 16.24 -72.94 4.49
CA VAL A 112 16.16 -73.44 5.88
C VAL A 112 14.85 -74.20 6.14
N GLN A 113 13.71 -73.82 5.55
CA GLN A 113 12.45 -74.55 5.72
C GLN A 113 12.39 -75.88 4.97
N VAL A 114 13.03 -75.99 3.80
CA VAL A 114 12.95 -77.17 2.91
C VAL A 114 14.11 -78.14 3.16
N ASN A 115 15.33 -77.63 3.18
CA ASN A 115 16.57 -78.38 3.33
C ASN A 115 17.08 -78.41 4.78
N GLY A 116 16.57 -77.52 5.64
CA GLY A 116 16.95 -77.36 7.04
C GLY A 116 15.94 -77.94 8.03
N GLN A 117 15.34 -79.10 7.73
CA GLN A 117 14.58 -79.84 8.75
C GLN A 117 15.46 -80.09 9.98
N SER A 118 14.85 -80.18 11.17
CA SER A 118 15.58 -80.16 12.45
C SER A 118 16.69 -81.23 12.57
N THR A 119 16.56 -82.34 11.84
CA THR A 119 17.60 -83.37 11.73
C THR A 119 18.77 -82.91 10.88
N THR A 120 18.59 -82.28 9.71
CA THR A 120 19.66 -82.08 8.71
C THR A 120 20.84 -81.23 9.20
N PHE A 121 20.60 -80.16 9.97
CA PHE A 121 21.70 -79.39 10.58
C PHE A 121 22.35 -80.09 11.78
N ILE A 122 21.62 -80.95 12.48
CA ILE A 122 22.13 -81.75 13.60
C ILE A 122 22.94 -82.92 13.04
N ASP A 123 22.43 -83.62 12.02
CA ASP A 123 23.11 -84.64 11.22
C ASP A 123 24.38 -84.09 10.57
N ALA A 124 24.40 -82.83 10.12
CA ALA A 124 25.62 -82.21 9.62
C ALA A 124 26.71 -82.08 10.70
N VAL A 125 26.36 -81.97 11.99
CA VAL A 125 27.33 -81.92 13.11
C VAL A 125 27.62 -83.32 13.67
N ILE A 126 26.65 -84.24 13.66
CA ILE A 126 26.81 -85.64 14.10
C ILE A 126 27.64 -86.44 13.10
N ASN A 127 27.39 -86.28 11.79
CA ASN A 127 28.15 -86.90 10.70
C ASN A 127 29.33 -86.01 10.25
N ALA A 128 30.04 -85.44 11.22
CA ALA A 128 31.32 -84.78 10.99
C ALA A 128 32.45 -85.81 11.00
N GLU A 129 33.44 -85.64 10.12
CA GLU A 129 34.55 -86.60 9.93
C GLU A 129 35.53 -86.60 11.12
N SER A 130 35.50 -85.55 11.95
CA SER A 130 36.28 -85.44 13.18
C SER A 130 35.67 -84.41 14.14
N VAL A 131 36.15 -84.38 15.38
CA VAL A 131 35.81 -83.33 16.36
C VAL A 131 36.20 -81.94 15.85
N TYR A 132 37.28 -81.82 15.07
CA TYR A 132 37.71 -80.55 14.47
C TYR A 132 36.74 -80.07 13.39
N ASP A 133 36.28 -80.97 12.52
CA ASP A 133 35.25 -80.71 11.52
C ASP A 133 33.91 -80.34 12.18
N ALA A 134 33.48 -81.05 13.24
CA ALA A 134 32.29 -80.71 14.01
C ALA A 134 32.34 -79.26 14.57
N ILE A 135 33.49 -78.85 15.13
CA ILE A 135 33.70 -77.48 15.61
C ILE A 135 33.65 -76.48 14.44
N GLY A 136 34.28 -76.80 13.30
CA GLY A 136 34.22 -75.97 12.09
C GLY A 136 32.80 -75.77 11.55
N ARG A 137 32.00 -76.85 11.49
CA ARG A 137 30.59 -76.80 11.08
C ARG A 137 29.73 -75.97 12.04
N VAL A 138 29.93 -76.10 13.36
CA VAL A 138 29.26 -75.24 14.36
C VAL A 138 29.66 -73.76 14.23
N GLN A 139 30.94 -73.47 13.98
CA GLN A 139 31.41 -72.09 13.72
C GLN A 139 30.82 -71.52 12.42
N ALA A 140 30.70 -72.32 11.37
CA ALA A 140 30.06 -71.92 10.11
C ALA A 140 28.56 -71.61 10.30
N ILE A 141 27.81 -72.50 10.98
CA ILE A 141 26.38 -72.29 11.30
C ILE A 141 26.20 -71.02 12.15
N SER A 142 27.03 -70.82 13.18
CA SER A 142 27.02 -69.60 14.00
C SER A 142 27.29 -68.33 13.19
N THR A 143 28.26 -68.40 12.26
CA THR A 143 28.60 -67.28 11.36
C THR A 143 27.45 -66.94 10.40
N ILE A 144 26.82 -67.95 9.81
CA ILE A 144 25.66 -67.79 8.91
C ILE A 144 24.47 -67.19 9.68
N MET A 145 24.15 -67.72 10.87
CA MET A 145 23.07 -67.22 11.71
C MET A 145 23.30 -65.78 12.17
N GLY A 146 24.54 -65.44 12.56
CA GLY A 146 24.93 -64.07 12.90
C GLY A 146 24.83 -63.11 11.72
N ALA A 147 25.24 -63.53 10.52
CA ALA A 147 25.11 -62.75 9.29
C ALA A 147 23.64 -62.52 8.93
N ASN A 148 22.79 -63.55 9.00
CA ASN A 148 21.36 -63.46 8.70
C ASN A 148 20.63 -62.54 9.71
N ASN A 149 20.93 -62.64 11.00
CA ASN A 149 20.37 -61.75 12.02
C ASN A 149 20.77 -60.28 11.81
N LYS A 150 22.06 -60.03 11.51
CA LYS A 150 22.57 -58.69 11.14
C LYS A 150 21.87 -58.15 9.90
N LEU A 151 21.63 -58.99 8.89
CA LEU A 151 20.98 -58.65 7.64
C LEU A 151 19.49 -58.31 7.86
N ILE A 152 18.77 -59.03 8.71
CA ILE A 152 17.39 -58.70 9.13
C ILE A 152 17.35 -57.39 9.95
N THR A 153 18.30 -57.18 10.85
CA THR A 153 18.38 -55.94 11.66
C THR A 153 18.62 -54.72 10.76
N GLN A 154 19.55 -54.82 9.81
CA GLN A 154 19.74 -53.78 8.78
C GLN A 154 18.48 -53.53 7.95
N GLN A 155 17.73 -54.58 7.59
CA GLN A 155 16.48 -54.44 6.85
C GLN A 155 15.43 -53.65 7.63
N LYS A 156 15.38 -53.81 8.96
CA LYS A 156 14.49 -53.05 9.84
C LYS A 156 14.92 -51.59 9.93
N THR A 157 16.19 -51.32 10.26
CA THR A 157 16.71 -49.95 10.38
C THR A 157 16.65 -49.17 9.06
N ASP A 158 16.91 -49.83 7.92
CA ASP A 158 16.79 -49.19 6.60
C ASP A 158 15.34 -48.75 6.32
N LYS A 159 14.32 -49.52 6.74
CA LYS A 159 12.89 -49.15 6.61
C LYS A 159 12.51 -48.00 7.54
N GLU A 160 12.84 -48.11 8.83
CA GLU A 160 12.58 -47.07 9.84
C GLU A 160 13.19 -45.72 9.42
N LEU A 161 14.36 -45.74 8.77
CA LEU A 161 15.01 -44.56 8.21
C LEU A 161 14.27 -43.97 7.00
N VAL A 162 13.68 -44.79 6.12
CA VAL A 162 12.82 -44.31 5.01
C VAL A 162 11.56 -43.63 5.57
N GLU A 163 10.83 -44.31 6.45
CA GLU A 163 9.57 -43.81 7.03
C GLU A 163 9.78 -42.50 7.78
N LYS A 164 10.85 -42.42 8.58
CA LYS A 164 11.26 -41.17 9.27
C LYS A 164 11.63 -40.06 8.29
N LYS A 165 12.45 -40.33 7.27
CA LYS A 165 12.85 -39.33 6.25
C LYS A 165 11.66 -38.79 5.46
N GLN A 166 10.69 -39.66 5.13
CA GLN A 166 9.46 -39.25 4.45
C GLN A 166 8.60 -38.36 5.35
N THR A 167 8.36 -38.78 6.59
CA THR A 167 7.55 -38.03 7.56
C THR A 167 8.13 -36.64 7.84
N GLU A 168 9.41 -36.57 8.20
CA GLU A 168 10.11 -35.30 8.45
C GLU A 168 10.07 -34.33 7.24
N ASN A 169 10.08 -34.86 6.02
CA ASN A 169 10.04 -34.04 4.80
C ASN A 169 8.62 -33.48 4.56
N ILE A 170 7.59 -34.31 4.75
CA ILE A 170 6.18 -33.90 4.65
C ILE A 170 5.84 -32.83 5.69
N GLU A 171 6.26 -33.01 6.95
CA GLU A 171 6.08 -32.01 8.02
C GLU A 171 6.73 -30.66 7.68
N LYS A 172 7.96 -30.67 7.17
CA LYS A 172 8.68 -29.45 6.78
C LYS A 172 7.99 -28.72 5.62
N ILE A 173 7.50 -29.47 4.62
CA ILE A 173 6.74 -28.92 3.48
C ILE A 173 5.40 -28.33 3.96
N GLN A 174 4.66 -29.03 4.82
CA GLN A 174 3.41 -28.53 5.38
C GLN A 174 3.62 -27.26 6.21
N LYS A 175 4.58 -27.26 7.14
CA LYS A 175 4.88 -26.10 7.98
C LYS A 175 5.32 -24.88 7.17
N LEU A 176 6.07 -25.08 6.08
CA LEU A 176 6.44 -24.00 5.16
C LEU A 176 5.21 -23.43 4.42
N LYS A 177 4.30 -24.29 3.96
CA LYS A 177 3.03 -23.87 3.35
C LYS A 177 2.15 -23.08 4.32
N GLU A 178 2.01 -23.55 5.55
CA GLU A 178 1.25 -22.87 6.61
C GLU A 178 1.85 -21.50 6.94
N THR A 179 3.18 -21.42 7.09
CA THR A 179 3.88 -20.15 7.37
C THR A 179 3.72 -19.16 6.21
N LYS A 180 3.78 -19.64 4.95
CA LYS A 180 3.51 -18.79 3.76
C LYS A 180 2.08 -18.27 3.74
N LEU A 181 1.08 -19.10 4.04
CA LEU A 181 -0.33 -18.67 4.09
C LEU A 181 -0.60 -17.65 5.21
N ALA A 182 0.00 -17.83 6.38
CA ALA A 182 -0.09 -16.85 7.47
C ALA A 182 0.54 -15.50 7.07
N MET A 183 1.72 -15.53 6.44
CA MET A 183 2.43 -14.34 5.96
C MET A 183 1.67 -13.58 4.88
N GLU A 184 1.04 -14.28 3.93
CA GLU A 184 0.20 -13.66 2.90
C GLU A 184 -1.02 -12.93 3.51
N ALA A 185 -1.63 -13.52 4.55
CA ALA A 185 -2.72 -12.88 5.28
C ALA A 185 -2.25 -11.68 6.13
N GLU A 186 -1.08 -11.78 6.78
CA GLU A 186 -0.44 -10.69 7.54
C GLU A 186 -0.14 -9.50 6.60
N LYS A 187 0.53 -9.77 5.47
CA LYS A 187 0.84 -8.79 4.41
C LYS A 187 -0.41 -8.06 3.92
N LYS A 188 -1.47 -8.80 3.57
CA LYS A 188 -2.74 -8.21 3.11
C LYS A 188 -3.39 -7.33 4.19
N ASN A 189 -3.22 -7.66 5.47
CA ASN A 189 -3.70 -6.82 6.57
C ASN A 189 -2.88 -5.52 6.71
N LEU A 190 -1.56 -5.57 6.47
CA LEU A 190 -0.71 -4.38 6.53
C LEU A 190 -0.99 -3.42 5.35
N LEU A 191 -1.05 -3.93 4.12
CA LEU A 191 -1.38 -3.11 2.93
C LEU A 191 -2.75 -2.43 3.06
N ALA A 192 -3.75 -3.13 3.61
CA ALA A 192 -5.07 -2.55 3.88
C ALA A 192 -5.04 -1.42 4.93
N LYS A 193 -4.16 -1.52 5.95
CA LYS A 193 -3.94 -0.44 6.92
C LYS A 193 -3.21 0.76 6.30
N GLN A 194 -2.32 0.51 5.34
CA GLN A 194 -1.55 1.55 4.67
C GLN A 194 -2.50 2.48 3.90
N SER A 195 -3.34 1.92 3.02
CA SER A 195 -4.42 2.66 2.34
C SER A 195 -5.29 3.45 3.32
N GLN A 196 -5.73 2.83 4.43
CA GLN A 196 -6.54 3.50 5.44
C GLN A 196 -5.81 4.65 6.15
N PHE A 197 -4.50 4.56 6.35
CA PHE A 197 -3.68 5.63 6.91
C PHE A 197 -3.47 6.76 5.91
N ASP A 198 -3.27 6.47 4.62
CA ASP A 198 -3.09 7.49 3.58
C ASP A 198 -4.41 8.20 3.22
N GLU A 199 -5.55 7.49 3.22
CA GLU A 199 -6.90 8.06 3.19
C GLU A 199 -7.14 9.01 4.38
N LEU A 200 -6.80 8.57 5.60
CA LEU A 200 -6.94 9.37 6.82
C LEU A 200 -6.01 10.59 6.82
N LYS A 201 -4.78 10.45 6.30
CA LYS A 201 -3.81 11.53 6.11
C LYS A 201 -4.39 12.62 5.20
N ALA A 202 -4.91 12.23 4.04
CA ALA A 202 -5.55 13.15 3.09
C ALA A 202 -6.79 13.84 3.68
N SER A 203 -7.62 13.12 4.46
CA SER A 203 -8.74 13.71 5.20
C SER A 203 -8.26 14.77 6.20
N LEU A 204 -7.23 14.45 7.00
CA LEU A 204 -6.67 15.37 8.00
C LEU A 204 -5.98 16.59 7.38
N ASP A 205 -5.37 16.45 6.20
CA ASP A 205 -4.82 17.56 5.43
C ASP A 205 -5.92 18.50 4.92
N SER A 206 -7.03 17.94 4.42
CA SER A 206 -8.22 18.70 4.00
C SER A 206 -8.94 19.38 5.17
N GLU A 207 -9.09 18.69 6.31
CA GLU A 207 -9.58 19.25 7.57
C GLU A 207 -8.69 20.42 8.02
N GLN A 208 -7.37 20.26 8.02
CA GLN A 208 -6.43 21.31 8.43
C GLN A 208 -6.55 22.55 7.53
N ALA A 209 -6.52 22.37 6.20
CA ALA A 209 -6.64 23.48 5.25
C ALA A 209 -7.99 24.22 5.39
N THR A 210 -9.07 23.49 5.64
CA THR A 210 -10.41 24.05 5.88
C THR A 210 -10.49 24.83 7.19
N ALA A 211 -9.89 24.32 8.26
CA ALA A 211 -9.81 24.99 9.56
C ALA A 211 -8.93 26.25 9.51
N GLU A 212 -7.77 26.18 8.85
CA GLU A 212 -6.85 27.32 8.66
C GLU A 212 -7.47 28.42 7.78
N LYS A 213 -8.18 28.05 6.70
CA LYS A 213 -8.97 28.97 5.87
C LYS A 213 -10.09 29.63 6.69
N SER A 214 -10.79 28.86 7.53
CA SER A 214 -11.83 29.38 8.43
C SER A 214 -11.27 30.39 9.44
N LYS A 215 -10.13 30.07 10.06
CA LYS A 215 -9.40 30.97 10.97
C LYS A 215 -8.98 32.26 10.27
N SER A 216 -8.47 32.17 9.04
CA SER A 216 -8.09 33.36 8.23
C SER A 216 -9.29 34.30 8.00
N THR A 217 -10.46 33.76 7.68
CA THR A 217 -11.69 34.54 7.53
C THR A 217 -12.15 35.18 8.84
N LEU A 218 -12.09 34.46 9.97
CA LEU A 218 -12.45 34.99 11.28
C LEU A 218 -11.51 36.12 11.74
N ASN A 219 -10.21 36.00 11.50
CA ASN A 219 -9.25 37.08 11.77
C ASN A 219 -9.58 38.33 10.94
N LYS A 220 -9.85 38.18 9.63
CA LYS A 220 -10.27 39.31 8.78
C LYS A 220 -11.56 39.98 9.28
N GLN A 221 -12.51 39.21 9.79
CA GLN A 221 -13.72 39.78 10.40
C GLN A 221 -13.39 40.56 11.68
N LYS A 222 -12.53 40.03 12.55
CA LYS A 222 -12.07 40.71 13.79
C LYS A 222 -11.40 42.06 13.48
N ASP A 223 -10.56 42.11 12.45
CA ASP A 223 -9.88 43.34 12.04
C ASP A 223 -10.86 44.38 11.46
N LEU A 224 -11.85 43.93 10.67
CA LEU A 224 -12.93 44.79 10.16
C LEU A 224 -13.84 45.31 11.29
N ASP A 225 -14.23 44.47 12.24
CA ASP A 225 -15.05 44.83 13.41
C ASP A 225 -14.32 45.85 14.30
N LYS A 226 -13.00 45.68 14.49
CA LYS A 226 -12.17 46.65 15.19
C LYS A 226 -12.13 47.99 14.46
N ALA A 227 -11.81 47.98 13.16
CA ALA A 227 -11.77 49.21 12.35
C ALA A 227 -13.14 49.92 12.27
N ALA A 228 -14.25 49.18 12.34
CA ALA A 228 -15.60 49.74 12.45
C ALA A 228 -15.84 50.40 13.80
N LYS A 229 -15.47 49.74 14.92
CA LYS A 229 -15.55 50.32 16.27
C LYS A 229 -14.70 51.58 16.42
N ASP A 230 -13.46 51.56 15.93
CA ASP A 230 -12.54 52.71 16.01
C ASP A 230 -13.12 53.93 15.24
N LYS A 231 -13.68 53.71 14.04
CA LYS A 231 -14.41 54.74 13.29
C LYS A 231 -15.64 55.25 14.04
N GLN A 232 -16.42 54.36 14.65
CA GLN A 232 -17.66 54.72 15.35
C GLN A 232 -17.38 55.51 16.64
N ILE A 233 -16.32 55.16 17.37
CA ILE A 233 -15.78 55.96 18.49
C ILE A 233 -15.36 57.34 17.99
N HIS A 234 -14.56 57.41 16.91
CA HIS A 234 -14.09 58.69 16.38
C HIS A 234 -15.23 59.62 15.92
N ILE A 235 -16.30 59.06 15.35
CA ILE A 235 -17.54 59.79 15.01
C ILE A 235 -18.25 60.27 16.28
N ALA A 236 -18.41 59.41 17.30
CA ALA A 236 -19.06 59.78 18.55
C ALA A 236 -18.31 60.90 19.29
N THR A 237 -16.98 60.82 19.37
CA THR A 237 -16.13 61.86 19.97
C THR A 237 -16.24 63.19 19.21
N ALA A 238 -16.22 63.16 17.87
CA ALA A 238 -16.41 64.35 17.05
C ALA A 238 -17.80 64.98 17.20
N GLN A 239 -18.86 64.16 17.34
CA GLN A 239 -20.21 64.64 17.62
C GLN A 239 -20.34 65.24 19.04
N GLN A 240 -19.69 64.65 20.05
CA GLN A 240 -19.64 65.22 21.40
C GLN A 240 -18.86 66.54 21.43
N ALA A 241 -17.74 66.63 20.72
CA ALA A 241 -16.96 67.87 20.59
C ALA A 241 -17.82 69.00 19.97
N LYS A 242 -18.49 68.75 18.84
CA LYS A 242 -19.39 69.73 18.22
C LYS A 242 -20.57 70.12 19.13
N LYS A 243 -21.13 69.18 19.90
CA LYS A 243 -22.18 69.50 20.89
C LYS A 243 -21.69 70.41 22.01
N LYS A 244 -20.45 70.23 22.50
CA LYS A 244 -19.82 71.14 23.47
C LYS A 244 -19.53 72.52 22.88
N GLU A 245 -19.03 72.57 21.64
CA GLU A 245 -18.76 73.83 20.93
C GLU A 245 -20.05 74.67 20.73
N ILE A 246 -21.14 74.02 20.32
CA ILE A 246 -22.46 74.65 20.14
C ILE A 246 -23.06 75.11 21.49
N ALA A 247 -22.80 74.38 22.58
CA ALA A 247 -23.21 74.80 23.92
C ALA A 247 -22.48 76.08 24.38
N ASN A 248 -21.15 76.14 24.21
CA ASN A 248 -20.35 77.32 24.56
C ASN A 248 -20.77 78.56 23.75
N LYS A 249 -20.97 78.40 22.43
CA LYS A 249 -21.43 79.47 21.52
C LYS A 249 -22.85 79.99 21.81
N LYS A 250 -23.58 79.42 22.78
CA LYS A 250 -24.89 79.90 23.23
C LYS A 250 -24.84 80.79 24.49
N VAL A 251 -23.65 81.01 25.06
CA VAL A 251 -23.44 81.89 26.23
C VAL A 251 -22.95 83.29 25.80
N GLU A 252 -22.36 83.39 24.61
CA GLU A 252 -21.56 84.54 24.16
C GLU A 252 -22.32 85.46 23.17
N ASN A 253 -23.54 85.88 23.52
CA ASN A 253 -24.25 86.92 22.75
C ASN A 253 -25.21 87.77 23.61
N VAL A 254 -24.65 88.78 24.29
CA VAL A 254 -25.35 90.00 24.68
C VAL A 254 -24.50 91.18 24.16
N ASN A 255 -25.16 92.15 23.53
CA ASN A 255 -24.60 93.20 22.66
C ASN A 255 -24.36 94.52 23.48
N PRO A 256 -23.94 95.70 22.93
CA PRO A 256 -23.53 96.02 21.54
C PRO A 256 -22.37 97.06 21.31
N THR A 257 -22.05 97.27 20.02
CA THR A 257 -21.73 98.54 19.30
C THR A 257 -20.31 99.15 19.13
N LYS A 258 -20.09 99.59 17.86
CA LYS A 258 -19.21 100.67 17.33
C LYS A 258 -17.67 100.45 17.29
N GLU A 259 -16.92 100.98 16.30
CA GLU A 259 -17.20 101.49 14.93
C GLU A 259 -15.90 101.70 14.12
N SER A 260 -15.97 101.64 12.78
CA SER A 260 -15.07 102.25 11.76
C SER A 260 -14.23 101.31 10.84
N GLN A 261 -14.55 101.39 9.52
CA GLN A 261 -13.71 101.60 8.30
C GLN A 261 -12.31 100.92 8.16
N GLU A 262 -11.81 100.53 6.98
CA GLU A 262 -12.08 101.01 5.61
C GLU A 262 -11.79 99.94 4.49
N LYS A 263 -12.35 100.14 3.26
CA LYS A 263 -11.87 99.83 1.88
C LYS A 263 -10.93 98.61 1.55
N LYS A 264 -10.98 97.94 0.37
CA LYS A 264 -11.89 97.92 -0.82
C LYS A 264 -11.43 96.84 -1.84
N GLN A 265 -12.35 96.18 -2.57
CA GLN A 265 -12.13 95.36 -3.80
C GLN A 265 -11.22 94.10 -3.64
N GLU A 266 -11.27 93.07 -4.50
CA GLU A 266 -11.96 92.87 -5.79
C GLU A 266 -12.56 91.44 -5.96
N VAL A 267 -13.39 91.23 -6.99
CA VAL A 267 -14.14 90.00 -7.37
C VAL A 267 -14.14 90.00 -8.92
N PRO A 268 -14.00 88.89 -9.70
CA PRO A 268 -14.74 87.61 -9.59
C PRO A 268 -13.93 86.36 -10.08
N LYS A 269 -14.43 85.19 -10.55
CA LYS A 269 -15.79 84.67 -10.84
C LYS A 269 -15.84 83.12 -10.79
N VAL A 270 -16.89 82.60 -10.13
CA VAL A 270 -17.83 81.51 -10.48
C VAL A 270 -17.54 80.59 -11.70
N VAL A 271 -17.85 79.27 -11.54
CA VAL A 271 -18.67 78.34 -12.41
C VAL A 271 -18.07 76.91 -12.44
N SER A 272 -18.79 75.77 -12.38
CA SER A 272 -20.05 75.38 -11.68
C SER A 272 -20.18 73.83 -11.62
N GLU A 273 -21.10 73.34 -10.78
CA GLU A 273 -21.71 71.99 -10.78
C GLU A 273 -22.70 71.76 -11.97
N PRO A 274 -23.45 70.63 -12.14
CA PRO A 274 -23.27 69.21 -11.73
C PRO A 274 -23.79 68.12 -12.76
N LYS A 275 -23.91 66.84 -12.32
CA LYS A 275 -24.96 65.80 -12.62
C LYS A 275 -24.94 64.89 -13.89
N LYS A 276 -24.71 63.59 -13.63
CA LYS A 276 -25.65 62.41 -13.69
C LYS A 276 -26.38 61.90 -14.99
N THR A 277 -26.13 60.60 -15.27
CA THR A 277 -27.01 59.48 -15.73
C THR A 277 -27.74 59.46 -17.10
N ASN A 278 -27.35 58.49 -17.94
CA ASN A 278 -28.15 57.34 -18.48
C ASN A 278 -27.15 56.27 -19.05
N VAL A 279 -27.42 55.04 -19.53
CA VAL A 279 -28.48 53.98 -19.45
C VAL A 279 -28.71 53.33 -20.84
N GLU A 280 -28.79 51.98 -20.89
CA GLU A 280 -29.14 51.10 -22.05
C GLU A 280 -28.18 51.08 -23.28
N HIS A 281 -28.13 50.06 -24.17
CA HIS A 281 -28.96 48.85 -24.36
C HIS A 281 -28.17 47.61 -24.91
N THR A 282 -28.75 46.41 -24.74
CA THR A 282 -28.48 45.00 -25.21
C THR A 282 -27.60 44.64 -26.43
N ASN A 283 -26.95 43.45 -26.37
CA ASN A 283 -27.20 42.20 -27.18
C ASN A 283 -26.30 41.02 -26.67
N THR A 284 -26.60 39.70 -26.62
CA THR A 284 -27.55 38.76 -27.31
C THR A 284 -26.96 38.18 -28.62
N SER A 285 -26.83 36.86 -28.92
CA SER A 285 -27.20 35.58 -28.23
C SER A 285 -26.54 34.30 -28.86
N ASN A 286 -26.63 33.13 -28.19
CA ASN A 286 -26.86 31.73 -28.70
C ASN A 286 -25.91 31.08 -29.77
N ASP A 287 -25.87 29.76 -30.10
CA ASP A 287 -26.35 28.42 -29.63
C ASP A 287 -25.33 27.34 -30.16
N GLU A 288 -25.09 26.10 -29.70
CA GLU A 288 -25.83 24.90 -29.22
C GLU A 288 -25.97 23.75 -30.30
N GLN A 289 -26.05 22.46 -29.85
CA GLN A 289 -26.56 21.23 -30.54
C GLN A 289 -25.68 20.39 -31.53
N ASN A 290 -25.86 19.06 -31.77
CA ASN A 290 -26.34 17.90 -30.95
C ASN A 290 -26.18 16.47 -31.61
N LYS A 291 -25.77 15.43 -30.84
CA LYS A 291 -26.11 13.96 -30.89
C LYS A 291 -25.76 13.00 -32.12
N PRO A 292 -25.96 11.63 -32.06
CA PRO A 292 -25.09 10.61 -32.71
C PRO A 292 -25.82 9.44 -33.47
N LYS A 293 -25.15 8.28 -33.73
CA LYS A 293 -25.76 6.96 -34.11
C LYS A 293 -24.84 5.72 -33.90
N GLU A 294 -25.39 4.50 -34.05
CA GLU A 294 -24.81 3.17 -33.67
C GLU A 294 -25.33 2.01 -34.63
N PRO A 295 -25.17 0.67 -34.38
CA PRO A 295 -24.14 -0.25 -34.93
C PRO A 295 -24.61 -1.38 -35.90
N VAL A 296 -23.66 -2.12 -36.55
CA VAL A 296 -23.87 -3.41 -37.29
C VAL A 296 -22.62 -4.36 -37.19
N HIS A 297 -22.75 -5.66 -37.54
CA HIS A 297 -21.85 -6.81 -37.24
C HIS A 297 -20.76 -7.23 -38.30
N LYS A 298 -19.92 -8.22 -37.89
CA LYS A 298 -18.85 -9.02 -38.59
C LYS A 298 -19.40 -9.98 -39.69
N PRO A 299 -18.61 -10.71 -40.54
CA PRO A 299 -17.28 -11.38 -40.33
C PRO A 299 -16.13 -10.81 -41.21
N GLU A 300 -14.85 -10.81 -40.79
CA GLU A 300 -13.87 -11.93 -40.82
C GLU A 300 -13.66 -12.56 -42.22
N LYS A 301 -12.43 -12.83 -42.73
CA LYS A 301 -11.07 -12.90 -42.13
C LYS A 301 -10.03 -12.01 -42.92
N ASP A 302 -8.70 -12.16 -42.99
CA ASP A 302 -7.69 -13.13 -42.47
C ASP A 302 -6.29 -12.41 -42.22
N PRO A 303 -5.06 -13.01 -42.26
CA PRO A 303 -3.96 -12.53 -41.40
C PRO A 303 -3.20 -11.28 -41.89
N LYS A 304 -2.79 -10.43 -40.93
CA LYS A 304 -1.77 -9.39 -41.11
C LYS A 304 -0.83 -9.27 -39.90
N ILE A 305 0.38 -8.82 -40.20
CA ILE A 305 1.51 -8.56 -39.30
C ILE A 305 1.09 -7.55 -38.20
N PRO A 306 1.47 -7.76 -36.92
CA PRO A 306 1.05 -6.87 -35.83
C PRO A 306 1.69 -5.48 -35.93
N THR A 307 0.85 -4.45 -35.98
CA THR A 307 1.24 -3.04 -35.81
C THR A 307 1.03 -2.60 -34.35
N PRO A 308 1.99 -1.93 -33.70
CA PRO A 308 1.96 -1.72 -32.24
C PRO A 308 1.11 -0.51 -31.82
N HIS A 309 -0.21 -0.70 -31.65
CA HIS A 309 -1.11 0.29 -31.02
C HIS A 309 -2.33 -0.37 -30.33
N ASP A 310 -2.11 -1.43 -29.55
CA ASP A 310 -3.16 -2.07 -28.74
C ASP A 310 -3.32 -1.37 -27.38
N ASN A 311 -4.33 -0.51 -27.24
CA ASN A 311 -4.62 0.18 -25.97
C ASN A 311 -5.31 -0.75 -24.94
N ASP A 312 -5.99 -1.80 -25.39
CA ASP A 312 -6.93 -2.59 -24.57
C ASP A 312 -6.34 -3.96 -24.16
N SER A 313 -5.18 -3.97 -23.51
CA SER A 313 -4.71 -5.18 -22.84
C SER A 313 -5.60 -5.49 -21.63
N SER A 314 -6.11 -6.72 -21.54
CA SER A 314 -6.91 -7.19 -20.41
C SER A 314 -6.10 -7.46 -19.13
N ASP A 315 -4.90 -6.88 -19.04
CA ASP A 315 -3.99 -7.03 -17.91
C ASP A 315 -4.47 -6.28 -16.67
N ALA A 316 -4.54 -6.97 -15.53
CA ALA A 316 -5.06 -6.41 -14.30
C ALA A 316 -4.18 -5.29 -13.73
N THR A 317 -2.85 -5.38 -13.90
CA THR A 317 -1.88 -4.40 -13.38
C THR A 317 -1.92 -3.11 -14.18
N LEU A 318 -2.08 -3.21 -15.51
CA LEU A 318 -2.37 -2.07 -16.38
C LEU A 318 -3.68 -1.38 -16.00
N GLN A 319 -4.75 -2.15 -15.77
CA GLN A 319 -6.06 -1.59 -15.39
C GLN A 319 -6.01 -0.84 -14.06
N ALA A 320 -5.34 -1.41 -13.05
CA ALA A 320 -5.11 -0.76 -11.77
C ALA A 320 -4.25 0.51 -11.90
N LEU A 321 -3.13 0.46 -12.63
CA LEU A 321 -2.28 1.64 -12.87
C LEU A 321 -3.07 2.74 -13.59
N ASN A 322 -3.90 2.39 -14.57
CA ASN A 322 -4.71 3.37 -15.29
C ASN A 322 -5.86 3.93 -14.44
N ALA A 323 -6.46 3.15 -13.54
CA ALA A 323 -7.42 3.65 -12.57
C ALA A 323 -6.77 4.66 -11.60
N LEU A 324 -5.61 4.32 -11.04
CA LEU A 324 -4.82 5.20 -10.16
C LEU A 324 -4.37 6.48 -10.89
N ARG A 325 -3.78 6.38 -12.09
CA ARG A 325 -3.37 7.55 -12.88
C ARG A 325 -4.56 8.46 -13.19
N THR A 326 -5.72 7.89 -13.54
CA THR A 326 -6.94 8.66 -13.81
C THR A 326 -7.47 9.37 -12.56
N SER A 327 -7.45 8.74 -11.38
CA SER A 327 -7.88 9.40 -10.13
C SER A 327 -6.97 10.57 -9.72
N HIS A 328 -5.69 10.49 -10.07
CA HIS A 328 -4.71 11.58 -9.93
C HIS A 328 -4.68 12.57 -11.11
N GLY A 329 -5.61 12.47 -12.07
CA GLY A 329 -5.71 13.40 -13.21
C GLY A 329 -4.62 13.24 -14.28
N LEU A 330 -3.83 12.17 -14.21
CA LEU A 330 -2.86 11.80 -15.23
C LEU A 330 -3.55 11.06 -16.39
N LYS A 331 -2.90 11.03 -17.55
CA LYS A 331 -3.36 10.22 -18.68
C LYS A 331 -3.13 8.73 -18.42
N PRO A 332 -4.08 7.85 -18.78
CA PRO A 332 -3.82 6.43 -18.94
C PRO A 332 -2.62 6.16 -19.85
N VAL A 333 -1.90 5.09 -19.57
CA VAL A 333 -0.82 4.53 -20.38
C VAL A 333 -1.35 3.37 -21.21
N SER A 334 -0.80 3.18 -22.41
CA SER A 334 -1.14 2.05 -23.28
C SER A 334 -0.22 0.86 -23.05
N TRP A 335 -0.64 -0.32 -23.50
CA TRP A 335 0.16 -1.53 -23.42
C TRP A 335 1.21 -1.59 -24.52
N ASP A 336 2.42 -2.02 -24.18
CA ASP A 336 3.48 -2.33 -25.15
C ASP A 336 3.96 -3.77 -24.96
N GLY A 337 3.71 -4.61 -25.97
CA GLY A 337 4.10 -6.03 -25.95
C GLY A 337 5.61 -6.27 -25.94
N GLY A 338 6.42 -5.31 -26.41
CA GLY A 338 7.88 -5.37 -26.34
C GLY A 338 8.39 -5.09 -24.93
N LEU A 339 7.85 -4.05 -24.27
CA LEU A 339 8.10 -3.79 -22.85
C LEU A 339 7.62 -4.97 -21.99
N ALA A 340 6.46 -5.55 -22.28
CA ALA A 340 5.93 -6.69 -21.52
C ALA A 340 6.78 -7.96 -21.69
N ALA A 341 7.29 -8.24 -22.90
CA ALA A 341 8.21 -9.35 -23.14
C ALA A 341 9.56 -9.14 -22.42
N SER A 342 10.09 -7.92 -22.43
CA SER A 342 11.29 -7.52 -21.67
C SER A 342 11.09 -7.70 -20.16
N ALA A 343 9.99 -7.18 -19.62
CA ALA A 343 9.60 -7.33 -18.23
C ALA A 343 9.38 -8.80 -17.83
N ALA A 344 8.82 -9.63 -18.71
CA ALA A 344 8.61 -11.06 -18.44
C ALA A 344 9.95 -11.82 -18.36
N GLY A 345 10.90 -11.52 -19.25
CA GLY A 345 12.26 -12.06 -19.16
C GLY A 345 12.98 -11.62 -17.88
N ARG A 346 12.80 -10.37 -17.46
CA ARG A 346 13.33 -9.82 -16.20
C ARG A 346 12.69 -10.49 -14.98
N ALA A 347 11.37 -10.68 -14.97
CA ALA A 347 10.64 -11.36 -13.89
C ALA A 347 11.09 -12.82 -13.75
N ALA A 348 11.30 -13.53 -14.87
CA ALA A 348 11.83 -14.89 -14.87
C ALA A 348 13.27 -14.96 -14.33
N LEU A 349 14.12 -13.98 -14.63
CA LEU A 349 15.47 -13.88 -14.07
C LEU A 349 15.44 -13.67 -12.55
N VAL A 350 14.55 -12.82 -12.03
CA VAL A 350 14.41 -12.53 -10.58
C VAL A 350 13.78 -13.70 -9.81
N GLU A 351 12.77 -14.35 -10.36
CA GLU A 351 12.16 -15.54 -9.73
C GLU A 351 13.14 -16.73 -9.72
N GLY A 352 13.92 -16.87 -10.80
CA GLY A 352 14.99 -17.88 -10.96
C GLY A 352 16.25 -17.61 -10.13
N SER A 353 16.58 -16.34 -9.86
CA SER A 353 17.68 -15.93 -8.96
C SER A 353 17.33 -16.06 -7.48
N ASN A 354 16.19 -16.70 -7.15
CA ASN A 354 15.61 -16.80 -5.81
C ASN A 354 15.39 -15.40 -5.18
N TRP A 355 14.74 -14.51 -5.92
CA TRP A 355 14.42 -13.13 -5.51
C TRP A 355 15.66 -12.26 -5.25
N THR A 356 16.75 -12.51 -5.98
CA THR A 356 17.91 -11.61 -6.00
C THR A 356 17.68 -10.50 -7.03
N ILE A 357 17.51 -9.26 -6.54
CA ILE A 357 17.33 -8.06 -7.37
C ILE A 357 18.63 -7.77 -8.15
N PRO A 358 18.57 -7.58 -9.50
CA PRO A 358 19.73 -7.23 -10.31
C PRO A 358 20.35 -5.89 -9.91
N SER A 359 21.68 -5.78 -9.97
CA SER A 359 22.39 -4.56 -9.54
C SER A 359 22.14 -3.34 -10.43
N ASP A 360 21.73 -3.53 -11.69
CA ASP A 360 21.38 -2.45 -12.60
C ASP A 360 20.02 -1.82 -12.28
N HIS A 361 19.11 -2.54 -11.60
CA HIS A 361 17.78 -2.06 -11.21
C HIS A 361 17.84 -0.70 -10.50
N TRP A 362 18.76 -0.54 -9.56
CA TRP A 362 18.96 0.69 -8.77
C TRP A 362 19.43 1.91 -9.57
N SER A 363 19.64 1.77 -10.88
CA SER A 363 19.98 2.85 -11.82
C SER A 363 18.91 3.09 -12.90
N ARG A 364 17.80 2.34 -12.87
CA ARG A 364 16.74 2.40 -13.88
C ARG A 364 15.55 3.24 -13.42
N GLY A 365 15.27 4.31 -14.16
CA GLY A 365 14.04 5.09 -14.00
C GLY A 365 12.83 4.53 -14.78
N ASP A 366 13.05 3.50 -15.61
CA ASP A 366 12.04 2.87 -16.45
C ASP A 366 11.49 1.55 -15.87
N GLU A 367 12.06 1.05 -14.76
CA GLU A 367 11.79 -0.27 -14.22
C GLU A 367 11.28 -0.24 -12.77
N VAL A 368 10.26 -1.06 -12.50
CA VAL A 368 9.74 -1.34 -11.14
C VAL A 368 9.72 -2.84 -10.91
N ILE A 369 10.06 -3.30 -9.69
CA ILE A 369 10.10 -4.73 -9.34
C ILE A 369 9.36 -4.98 -8.03
N ALA A 370 8.34 -5.83 -8.07
CA ALA A 370 7.63 -6.33 -6.90
C ALA A 370 7.82 -7.84 -6.75
N MET A 371 8.00 -8.30 -5.52
CA MET A 371 8.15 -9.73 -5.18
C MET A 371 7.20 -10.07 -4.04
N MET A 372 6.64 -11.28 -4.05
CA MET A 372 5.49 -11.67 -3.22
C MET A 372 4.19 -10.94 -3.59
N PHE A 373 4.00 -10.45 -4.81
CA PHE A 373 2.78 -9.74 -5.21
C PHE A 373 1.92 -10.51 -6.22
N ALA A 374 0.64 -10.15 -6.27
CA ALA A 374 -0.32 -10.61 -7.27
C ALA A 374 -0.65 -9.45 -8.24
N PRO A 375 -0.93 -9.73 -9.53
CA PRO A 375 -1.27 -8.71 -10.51
C PRO A 375 -2.49 -7.85 -10.11
N GLY A 376 -2.51 -6.60 -10.57
CA GLY A 376 -3.59 -5.65 -10.31
C GLY A 376 -3.42 -4.80 -9.05
N GLU A 377 -4.56 -4.33 -8.51
CA GLU A 377 -4.65 -3.28 -7.49
C GLU A 377 -3.68 -3.46 -6.30
N SER A 378 -3.44 -4.71 -5.89
CA SER A 378 -2.59 -5.00 -4.73
C SER A 378 -1.10 -4.72 -4.90
N VAL A 379 -0.58 -4.65 -6.13
CA VAL A 379 0.81 -4.23 -6.38
C VAL A 379 0.89 -2.73 -6.63
N ILE A 380 -0.06 -2.18 -7.41
CA ILE A 380 -0.16 -0.75 -7.70
C ILE A 380 -0.34 0.07 -6.42
N MET A 381 -1.30 -0.28 -5.56
CA MET A 381 -1.50 0.42 -4.28
C MET A 381 -0.42 0.11 -3.23
N ALA A 382 0.51 -0.83 -3.49
CA ALA A 382 1.70 -0.98 -2.66
C ALA A 382 2.80 -0.01 -3.12
N TRP A 383 3.11 0.00 -4.41
CA TRP A 383 4.03 0.94 -5.05
C TRP A 383 3.63 2.40 -4.79
N TYR A 384 2.35 2.75 -4.95
CA TYR A 384 1.86 4.11 -4.76
C TYR A 384 2.02 4.64 -3.32
N ASN A 385 2.00 3.74 -2.33
CA ASN A 385 2.13 4.08 -0.91
C ASN A 385 3.55 3.85 -0.37
N GLU A 386 4.55 3.60 -1.23
CA GLU A 386 5.96 3.55 -0.82
C GLU A 386 6.46 4.96 -0.47
N THR A 387 6.76 5.16 0.82
CA THR A 387 7.09 6.47 1.43
C THR A 387 8.55 6.62 1.84
N ASN A 388 9.33 5.54 1.78
CA ASN A 388 10.63 5.45 2.48
C ASN A 388 11.71 4.69 1.69
N MET A 389 11.58 4.63 0.36
CA MET A 389 12.50 3.96 -0.56
C MET A 389 13.58 4.93 -1.08
N THR A 390 14.85 4.60 -0.83
CA THR A 390 16.01 5.42 -1.21
C THR A 390 16.15 5.54 -2.73
N THR A 391 15.64 6.65 -3.26
CA THR A 391 15.61 7.01 -4.69
C THR A 391 15.99 8.47 -4.86
N SER A 392 16.29 8.89 -6.10
CA SER A 392 16.71 10.27 -6.42
C SER A 392 15.63 11.33 -6.15
N SER A 393 14.36 10.92 -6.10
CA SER A 393 13.17 11.74 -5.86
C SER A 393 12.55 11.56 -4.47
N GLY A 394 12.78 10.41 -3.83
CA GLY A 394 12.35 10.12 -2.46
C GLY A 394 11.03 9.36 -2.31
N SER A 395 10.34 9.00 -3.41
CA SER A 395 9.06 8.26 -3.36
C SER A 395 9.10 6.85 -3.98
N GLY A 396 10.25 6.32 -4.39
CA GLY A 396 10.35 4.92 -4.80
C GLY A 396 9.53 4.59 -6.06
N HIS A 397 8.86 3.43 -6.05
CA HIS A 397 8.04 2.99 -7.18
C HIS A 397 6.88 3.94 -7.52
N ARG A 398 6.37 4.71 -6.54
CA ARG A 398 5.34 5.74 -6.72
C ARG A 398 5.72 6.79 -7.76
N ASP A 399 6.99 7.16 -7.86
CA ASP A 399 7.46 8.17 -8.80
C ASP A 399 7.39 7.68 -10.26
N TRP A 400 7.55 6.37 -10.49
CA TRP A 400 7.32 5.74 -11.79
C TRP A 400 5.82 5.76 -12.13
N GLU A 401 4.95 5.33 -11.21
CA GLU A 401 3.50 5.29 -11.45
C GLU A 401 2.89 6.67 -11.73
N MET A 402 3.38 7.70 -11.02
CA MET A 402 2.92 9.08 -11.14
C MET A 402 3.64 9.87 -12.24
N ASN A 403 4.61 9.29 -12.96
CA ASN A 403 5.36 10.03 -13.97
C ASN A 403 4.47 10.45 -15.17
N PRO A 404 4.28 11.75 -15.44
CA PRO A 404 3.46 12.22 -16.55
C PRO A 404 4.11 12.03 -17.93
N SER A 405 5.42 11.71 -18.01
CA SER A 405 6.10 11.45 -19.29
C SER A 405 5.89 10.04 -19.83
N ILE A 406 5.51 9.08 -18.98
CA ILE A 406 5.24 7.71 -19.41
C ILE A 406 3.95 7.69 -20.24
N THR A 407 4.04 7.06 -21.40
CA THR A 407 2.94 6.88 -22.37
C THR A 407 2.60 5.41 -22.58
N ARG A 408 3.59 4.52 -22.45
CA ARG A 408 3.47 3.06 -22.64
C ARG A 408 4.05 2.33 -21.43
N VAL A 409 3.45 1.19 -21.09
CA VAL A 409 4.00 0.24 -20.13
C VAL A 409 3.83 -1.20 -20.61
N GLY A 410 4.66 -2.09 -20.09
CA GLY A 410 4.46 -3.53 -20.20
C GLY A 410 4.77 -4.22 -18.89
N PHE A 411 3.89 -5.11 -18.46
CA PHE A 411 4.04 -5.89 -17.24
C PHE A 411 4.44 -7.34 -17.54
N GLY A 412 5.35 -7.86 -16.73
CA GLY A 412 5.89 -9.21 -16.85
C GLY A 412 5.80 -9.97 -15.52
N TYR A 413 5.50 -11.26 -15.61
CA TYR A 413 5.14 -12.09 -14.46
C TYR A 413 5.93 -13.39 -14.42
N SER A 414 6.43 -13.76 -13.25
CA SER A 414 6.98 -15.10 -13.00
C SER A 414 6.84 -15.48 -11.53
N GLY A 415 6.20 -16.61 -11.23
CA GLY A 415 6.03 -17.10 -9.85
C GLY A 415 5.22 -16.16 -8.96
N SER A 416 5.89 -15.35 -8.14
CA SER A 416 5.27 -14.24 -7.37
C SER A 416 6.06 -12.93 -7.54
N THR A 417 6.81 -12.84 -8.63
CA THR A 417 7.54 -11.66 -9.08
C THR A 417 6.77 -10.97 -10.20
N ILE A 418 6.67 -9.64 -10.11
CA ILE A 418 6.09 -8.74 -11.10
C ILE A 418 7.16 -7.71 -11.46
N VAL A 419 7.34 -7.45 -12.75
CA VAL A 419 8.18 -6.37 -13.27
C VAL A 419 7.31 -5.46 -14.15
N GLY A 420 7.48 -4.15 -14.03
CA GLY A 420 6.96 -3.17 -14.98
C GLY A 420 8.12 -2.49 -15.71
N HIS A 421 8.02 -2.36 -17.03
CA HIS A 421 8.87 -1.50 -17.87
C HIS A 421 8.03 -0.40 -18.52
N SER A 422 8.58 0.80 -18.71
CA SER A 422 7.87 1.98 -19.23
C SER A 422 8.61 2.73 -20.36
N ALA A 423 7.87 3.52 -21.14
CA ALA A 423 8.38 4.40 -22.21
C ALA A 423 7.40 5.53 -22.62
#